data_AF-A0A7R9AB14-F1
#
_entry.id   AF-A0A7R9AB14-F1
#
_cell.length_a   1.000
_cell.length_b   1.000
_cell.length_c   1.000
_cell.angle_alpha   90.00
_cell.angle_beta   90.00
_cell.angle_gamma   90.00
#
_symmetry.space_group_name_H-M   'P 1'
#
loop_
_entity.id
_entity.type
_entity.pdbx_description
1 polymer ?
#
loop_
_entity_poly.entity_id
_entity_poly.type
_entity_poly.pdbx_seq_one_letter_code
_entity_poly.pdbx_strand_id
1 'polypeptide(L)' 'MITNVEQNNNKFFILQVLKDEKKGTYAVWFRWGRVGYKGQHKLIPCGTDLSSAKKIFCQK' A
#
# COMPACT_ATOMS: atom_id res chain seq x y z
N MET A 1 -26.09 8.34 -8.71
CA MET A 1 -25.30 7.09 -8.78
C MET A 1 -25.33 6.61 -10.21
N ILE A 2 -24.22 6.72 -10.94
CA ILE A 2 -24.09 6.16 -12.29
C ILE A 2 -22.81 5.34 -12.26
N THR A 3 -22.96 4.03 -12.36
CA THR A 3 -21.89 3.04 -12.30
C THR A 3 -21.30 2.93 -13.71
N ASN A 4 -20.12 3.52 -13.94
CA ASN A 4 -19.37 3.32 -15.18
C ASN A 4 -18.81 1.89 -15.21
N VAL A 5 -19.63 0.94 -15.67
CA VAL A 5 -19.31 -0.49 -15.86
C VAL A 5 -18.67 -0.75 -17.23
N GLU A 6 -18.43 0.27 -18.05
CA GLU A 6 -17.97 0.08 -19.44
C GLU A 6 -16.45 0.09 -19.63
N GLN A 7 -15.67 0.39 -18.60
CA GLN A 7 -14.22 0.18 -18.61
C GLN A 7 -13.83 -0.70 -17.43
N ASN A 8 -13.58 -1.99 -17.71
CA ASN A 8 -13.14 -3.03 -16.79
C ASN A 8 -11.73 -2.74 -16.18
N ASN A 9 -11.65 -1.62 -15.45
CA ASN A 9 -10.52 -1.07 -14.74
C ASN A 9 -10.76 -1.24 -13.23
N ASN A 10 -11.11 -2.46 -12.82
CA ASN A 10 -11.16 -2.85 -11.42
C ASN A 10 -9.73 -2.98 -10.85
N LYS A 11 -9.00 -1.86 -10.78
CA LYS A 11 -7.66 -1.79 -10.18
C LYS A 11 -7.81 -1.26 -8.76
N PHE A 12 -7.32 -2.01 -7.78
CA PHE A 12 -7.21 -1.53 -6.40
C PHE A 12 -5.76 -1.14 -6.10
N PHE A 13 -5.59 -0.15 -5.22
CA PHE A 13 -4.29 0.22 -4.65
C PHE A 13 -4.50 0.43 -3.15
N ILE A 14 -3.87 -0.43 -2.35
CA ILE A 14 -3.90 -0.40 -0.89
C ILE A 14 -2.51 0.02 -0.43
N LEU A 15 -2.48 1.01 0.45
CA LEU A 15 -1.27 1.52 1.06
C LEU A 15 -1.45 1.59 2.58
N GLN A 16 -0.56 0.94 3.31
CA GLN A 16 -0.62 0.85 4.77
C GLN A 16 0.76 1.05 5.36
N VAL A 17 0.85 1.80 6.46
CA VAL A 17 2.06 1.90 7.28
C VAL A 17 1.88 0.98 8.47
N LEU A 18 2.79 0.01 8.62
CA LEU A 18 2.85 -0.94 9.70
C LEU A 18 3.89 -0.45 10.72
N LYS A 19 3.56 -0.53 12.00
CA LYS A 19 4.47 -0.26 13.12
C LYS A 19 4.59 -1.52 13.95
N ASP A 20 5.81 -1.99 14.15
CA ASP A 20 6.12 -3.05 15.09
C ASP A 20 6.39 -2.41 16.47
N GLU A 21 5.48 -2.60 17.42
CA GLU A 21 5.63 -2.06 18.78
C GLU A 21 6.75 -2.73 19.58
N LYS A 22 7.13 -3.97 19.26
CA LYS A 22 8.20 -4.68 19.98
C LYS A 22 9.58 -4.26 19.50
N LYS A 23 9.73 -4.02 18.20
CA LYS A 23 11.01 -3.63 17.58
C LYS A 23 11.16 -2.12 17.39
N GLY A 24 10.08 -1.36 17.53
CA GLY A 24 10.07 0.08 17.25
C GLY A 24 10.29 0.41 15.77
N THR A 25 10.09 -0.56 14.88
CA THR A 25 10.35 -0.42 13.44
C THR A 25 9.05 -0.17 12.67
N TYR A 26 9.19 0.48 11.52
CA TYR A 26 8.15 0.81 10.59
C TYR A 26 8.38 0.06 9.28
N ALA A 27 7.28 -0.34 8.65
CA ALA A 27 7.30 -0.87 7.29
C ALA A 27 6.13 -0.28 6.52
N VAL A 28 6.32 -0.06 5.22
CA VAL A 28 5.24 0.39 4.35
C VAL A 28 4.82 -0.78 3.46
N TRP A 29 3.55 -1.12 3.51
CA TRP A 29 2.94 -2.18 2.71
C TRP A 29 2.11 -1.58 1.60
N PHE A 30 2.41 -2.01 0.38
CA PHE A 30 1.71 -1.65 -0.83
C PHE A 30 1.09 -2.92 -1.41
N ARG A 31 -0.16 -2.84 -1.84
CA ARG A 31 -0.81 -3.94 -2.58
C ARG A 31 -1.66 -3.36 -3.70
N TRP A 32 -1.41 -3.79 -4.92
CA TRP A 32 -2.15 -3.32 -6.07
C TRP A 32 -2.49 -4.45 -7.02
N GLY A 33 -3.57 -4.34 -7.76
CA GLY A 33 -3.90 -5.36 -8.74
C GLY A 33 -5.33 -5.29 -9.20
N ARG A 34 -5.73 -6.32 -9.95
CA ARG A 34 -7.11 -6.49 -10.38
C ARG A 34 -7.94 -7.10 -9.25
N VAL A 35 -9.09 -6.49 -8.96
CA VAL A 35 -10.05 -7.01 -7.98
C VAL A 35 -10.48 -8.42 -8.42
N GLY A 36 -10.42 -9.40 -7.50
CA GLY A 36 -10.69 -10.81 -7.79
C GLY A 36 -9.45 -11.67 -8.12
N TYR A 37 -8.28 -11.06 -8.36
CA TYR A 37 -7.01 -11.77 -8.57
C TYR A 37 -6.00 -11.44 -7.44
N LYS A 38 -5.00 -12.30 -7.22
CA LYS A 38 -4.02 -12.13 -6.12
C LYS A 38 -3.30 -10.77 -6.14
N GLY A 39 -3.17 -10.13 -7.30
CA GLY A 39 -2.50 -8.84 -7.45
C GLY A 39 -0.99 -8.94 -7.17
N GLN A 40 -0.34 -7.79 -7.04
CA GLN A 40 1.04 -7.64 -6.60
C GLN A 40 1.06 -6.94 -5.23
N HIS A 41 2.10 -7.22 -4.47
CA HIS A 41 2.35 -6.53 -3.21
C HIS A 41 3.82 -6.21 -3.06
N LYS A 42 4.12 -5.19 -2.25
CA LYS A 42 5.47 -4.79 -1.91
C LYS A 42 5.50 -4.37 -0.45
N LEU A 43 6.38 -5.00 0.32
CA LEU A 43 6.72 -4.57 1.66
C LEU A 43 8.04 -3.82 1.59
N ILE A 44 8.08 -2.60 2.11
CA ILE A 44 9.29 -1.80 2.22
C ILE A 44 9.60 -1.62 3.71
N PRO A 45 10.57 -2.35 4.27
CA PRO A 45 11.01 -2.10 5.64
C PRO A 45 11.70 -0.74 5.71
N CYS A 46 11.26 0.11 6.64
CA CYS A 46 11.77 1.47 6.82
C CYS A 46 12.57 1.63 8.12
N GLY A 47 12.85 0.55 8.86
CA GLY A 47 13.59 0.59 10.11
C GLY A 47 12.89 1.46 11.16
N THR A 48 13.63 2.15 12.02
CA THR A 48 13.07 3.06 13.04
C THR A 48 12.60 4.40 12.46
N ASP A 49 12.83 4.65 11.17
CA ASP A 49 12.65 5.95 10.53
C ASP A 49 11.24 6.17 10.01
N LEU A 50 10.38 6.72 10.88
CA LEU A 50 9.01 7.13 10.53
C LEU A 50 8.96 8.21 9.44
N SER A 51 9.96 9.11 9.38
CA SER A 51 10.04 10.15 8.35
C SER A 51 10.27 9.54 6.96
N SER A 52 11.14 8.53 6.87
CA SER A 52 11.40 7.78 5.64
C SER A 52 10.14 7.02 5.19
N ALA A 53 9.44 6.36 6.11
CA ALA A 53 8.17 5.70 5.81
C ALA A 53 7.11 6.67 5.27
N LYS A 54 6.97 7.87 5.87
CA LYS A 54 6.06 8.92 5.39
C LYS A 54 6.44 9.47 4.03
N LYS A 55 7.73 9.65 3.74
CA LYS A 55 8.19 10.05 2.39
C LYS A 55 7.82 9.01 1.35
N ILE A 56 8.10 7.74 1.60
CA ILE A 56 7.77 6.65 0.68
C ILE A 56 6.24 6.53 0.49
N PHE A 57 5.47 6.75 1.55
CA PHE A 57 4.00 6.81 1.47
C PHE A 57 3.51 7.98 0.61
N CYS A 58 4.06 9.19 0.81
CA CYS A 58 3.59 10.41 0.15
C CYS A 58 4.10 10.58 -1.29
N GLN A 59 5.16 9.87 -1.68
CA GLN A 59 5.78 9.96 -3.01
C GLN A 59 5.03 9.17 -4.10
N LYS A 60 3.91 8.52 -3.76
CA LYS A 60 3.07 7.73 -4.67
C LYS A 60 1.65 8.25 -4.69
#